data_AF-A0A923QQ25-F1
#
_entry.id   AF-A0A923QQ25-F1
#
_cell.length_a   1.000
_cell.length_b   1.000
_cell.length_c   1.000
_cell.angle_alpha   90.00
_cell.angle_beta   90.00
_cell.angle_gamma   90.00
#
_symmetry.space_group_name_H-M   'P 1'
#
loop_
_entity.id
_entity.type
_entity.pdbx_description
1 polymer ?
#
loop_
_entity_poly.entity_id
_entity_poly.type
_entity_poly.pdbx_seq_one_letter_code
_entity_poly.pdbx_strand_id
1 'polypeptide(L)'
;AHYRVKELFKDVIVSVIEQYDSVFVYIISDKRAMINGDLKIKLMNFAGSVYFENSYLETVERDIVRCCLKYNKKFLTGDSLNLNNMVLHASFEYDHDVSSCNYYFVDPKDLTLQKPVITITGIGRHAFEIHSDKLAKNVFISTINSEINLSDNFFDLLPGERKVVRIMDDTKSFNLQVKKLVVKSLFDSYSK
;
A
#
# COMPACT_ATOMS: atom_id res chain seq x y z
N ALA A 1 0.85 -11.29 11.04
CA ALA A 1 -0.44 -11.00 11.70
C ALA A 1 -0.46 -9.59 12.31
N HIS A 2 0.46 -9.24 13.21
CA HIS A 2 0.44 -7.95 13.94
C HIS A 2 0.35 -6.68 13.07
N TYR A 3 1.20 -6.53 12.04
CA TYR A 3 1.21 -5.32 11.18
C TYR A 3 -0.09 -5.09 10.42
N ARG A 4 -0.69 -6.17 9.88
CA ARG A 4 -1.95 -6.09 9.14
C ARG A 4 -3.15 -5.83 10.05
N VAL A 5 -3.09 -6.30 11.29
CA VAL A 5 -4.11 -6.02 12.31
C VAL A 5 -4.10 -4.54 12.70
N LYS A 6 -2.91 -3.93 12.85
CA LYS A 6 -2.77 -2.48 13.10
C LYS A 6 -3.46 -1.63 12.03
N GLU A 7 -3.35 -2.02 10.76
CA GLU A 7 -4.02 -1.31 9.65
C GLU A 7 -5.56 -1.42 9.70
N LEU A 8 -6.09 -2.54 10.21
CA LEU A 8 -7.55 -2.75 10.33
C LEU A 8 -8.18 -2.04 11.53
N PHE A 9 -7.38 -1.52 12.46
CA PHE A 9 -7.83 -0.76 13.64
C PHE A 9 -7.64 0.75 13.48
N LYS A 10 -7.38 1.24 12.27
CA LYS A 10 -7.39 2.68 12.00
C LYS A 10 -8.81 3.23 12.08
N ASP A 11 -8.96 4.41 12.67
CA ASP A 11 -10.26 5.09 12.81
C ASP A 11 -10.93 5.39 11.47
N VAL A 12 -10.13 5.50 10.39
CA VAL A 12 -10.62 5.71 9.02
C VAL A 12 -9.97 4.69 8.08
N ILE A 13 -10.79 3.94 7.35
CA ILE A 13 -10.35 2.88 6.45
C ILE A 13 -10.90 3.14 5.05
N VAL A 14 -9.99 3.20 4.08
CA VAL A 14 -10.36 3.05 2.67
C VAL A 14 -10.43 1.57 2.34
N SER A 15 -11.54 1.15 1.72
CA SER A 15 -11.75 -0.24 1.31
C SER A 15 -12.18 -0.30 -0.15
N VAL A 16 -11.71 -1.31 -0.85
CA VAL A 16 -12.04 -1.55 -2.25
C VAL A 16 -12.66 -2.93 -2.36
N ILE A 17 -13.89 -3.00 -2.86
CA ILE A 17 -14.65 -4.24 -3.00
C ILE A 17 -15.03 -4.43 -4.46
N GLU A 18 -14.71 -5.61 -4.99
CA GLU A 18 -15.19 -6.03 -6.30
C GLU A 18 -16.52 -6.76 -6.17
N GLN A 19 -17.51 -6.35 -6.95
CA GLN A 19 -18.77 -7.07 -7.09
C GLN A 19 -19.17 -7.10 -8.56
N TYR A 20 -19.37 -8.31 -9.08
CA TYR A 20 -19.69 -8.55 -10.49
C TYR A 20 -18.65 -7.89 -11.43
N ASP A 21 -19.10 -6.94 -12.26
CA ASP A 21 -18.28 -6.20 -13.23
C ASP A 21 -17.85 -4.81 -12.75
N SER A 22 -17.88 -4.56 -11.44
CA SER A 22 -17.54 -3.25 -10.88
C SER A 22 -16.68 -3.34 -9.63
N VAL A 23 -15.86 -2.30 -9.47
CA VAL A 23 -15.08 -2.04 -8.28
C VAL A 23 -15.70 -0.85 -7.55
N PHE A 24 -15.93 -1.02 -6.25
CA PHE A 24 -16.52 -0.03 -5.36
C PHE A 24 -15.46 0.44 -4.37
N VAL A 25 -15.36 1.75 -4.18
CA VAL A 25 -14.46 2.35 -3.19
C VAL A 25 -15.29 2.91 -2.06
N TYR A 26 -14.99 2.44 -0.85
CA TYR A 26 -15.63 2.85 0.38
C TYR A 26 -14.67 3.60 1.28
N ILE A 27 -15.19 4.57 2.01
CA ILE A 27 -14.53 5.14 3.19
C ILE A 27 -15.39 4.77 4.40
N ILE A 28 -14.76 4.16 5.40
CA ILE A 28 -15.35 3.77 6.67
C ILE A 28 -14.70 4.63 7.74
N SER A 29 -15.49 5.27 8.61
CA SER A 29 -14.97 6.15 9.66
C SER A 29 -15.70 5.91 10.98
N ASP A 30 -14.92 5.56 12.00
CA ASP A 30 -15.37 5.47 13.41
C ASP A 30 -15.18 6.81 14.15
N LYS A 31 -14.75 7.87 13.44
CA LYS A 31 -14.62 9.19 14.05
C LYS A 31 -15.99 9.77 14.41
N ARG A 32 -16.07 10.32 15.61
CA ARG A 32 -17.24 11.08 16.10
C ARG A 32 -17.46 12.41 15.39
N ALA A 33 -16.49 12.93 14.66
CA ALA A 33 -16.63 14.16 13.90
C ALA A 33 -16.72 13.83 12.41
N MET A 34 -17.46 14.67 11.67
CA MET A 34 -17.41 14.66 10.22
C MET A 34 -15.98 14.96 9.75
N ILE A 35 -15.51 14.20 8.76
CA ILE A 35 -14.20 14.40 8.14
C ILE A 35 -14.38 14.85 6.69
N ASN A 36 -13.55 15.80 6.29
CA ASN A 36 -13.43 16.22 4.90
C ASN A 36 -12.03 15.85 4.42
N GLY A 37 -11.93 15.36 3.19
CA GLY A 37 -10.64 14.98 2.64
C GLY A 37 -10.69 14.80 1.13
N ASP A 38 -9.54 14.45 0.59
CA ASP A 38 -9.34 14.20 -0.83
C ASP A 38 -9.21 12.70 -1.07
N LEU A 39 -10.19 12.12 -1.75
CA LEU A 39 -10.17 10.73 -2.22
C LEU A 39 -9.50 10.68 -3.58
N LYS A 40 -8.29 10.13 -3.61
CA LYS A 40 -7.49 9.92 -4.82
C LYS A 40 -7.58 8.47 -5.26
N ILE A 41 -7.88 8.27 -6.54
CA ILE A 41 -7.92 6.96 -7.18
C ILE A 41 -6.91 6.94 -8.31
N LYS A 42 -6.07 5.91 -8.34
CA LYS A 42 -5.03 5.74 -9.34
C LYS A 42 -4.97 4.29 -9.82
N LEU A 43 -5.18 4.07 -11.12
CA LEU A 43 -4.93 2.80 -11.78
C LEU A 43 -3.59 2.86 -12.49
N MET A 44 -2.70 1.93 -12.18
CA MET A 44 -1.39 1.84 -12.80
C MET A 44 -0.95 0.40 -12.98
N ASN A 45 0.01 0.19 -13.89
CA ASN A 45 0.69 -1.08 -13.99
C ASN A 45 1.81 -1.23 -12.94
N PHE A 46 2.35 -2.44 -12.79
CA PHE A 46 3.45 -2.70 -11.84
C PHE A 46 4.79 -2.07 -12.22
N ALA A 47 4.90 -1.45 -13.41
CA ALA A 47 6.06 -0.66 -13.82
C ALA A 47 5.87 0.86 -13.57
N GLY A 48 4.71 1.29 -13.07
CA GLY A 48 4.43 2.68 -12.72
C GLY A 48 3.74 3.50 -13.82
N SER A 49 3.40 2.92 -14.97
CA SER A 49 2.60 3.62 -15.97
C SER A 49 1.17 3.78 -15.47
N VAL A 50 0.70 5.03 -15.43
CA VAL A 50 -0.63 5.40 -14.96
C VAL A 50 -1.60 5.42 -16.13
N TYR A 51 -2.74 4.77 -15.97
CA TYR A 51 -3.80 4.69 -16.99
C TYR A 51 -5.02 5.53 -16.62
N PHE A 52 -5.23 5.74 -15.33
CA PHE A 52 -6.34 6.52 -14.79
C PHE A 52 -5.92 7.12 -13.45
N GLU A 53 -6.21 8.39 -13.24
CA GLU A 53 -5.95 9.09 -11.99
C GLU A 53 -7.00 10.19 -11.81
N ASN A 54 -7.73 10.17 -10.69
CA ASN A 54 -8.74 11.15 -10.35
C ASN A 54 -8.71 11.50 -8.85
N SER A 55 -9.19 12.69 -8.52
CA SER A 55 -9.29 13.22 -7.16
C SER A 55 -10.71 13.71 -6.92
N TYR A 56 -11.25 13.45 -5.73
CA TYR A 56 -12.61 13.84 -5.35
C TYR A 56 -12.60 14.38 -3.92
N LEU A 57 -13.17 15.58 -3.73
CA LEU A 57 -13.43 16.08 -2.38
C LEU A 57 -14.62 15.30 -1.80
N GLU A 58 -14.36 14.57 -0.72
CA GLU A 58 -15.36 13.74 -0.05
C GLU A 58 -15.55 14.21 1.39
N THR A 59 -16.81 14.18 1.82
CA THR A 59 -17.22 14.42 3.21
C THR A 59 -17.75 13.11 3.77
N VAL A 60 -17.11 12.57 4.80
CA VAL A 60 -17.56 11.34 5.46
C VAL A 60 -18.18 11.73 6.80
N GLU A 61 -19.48 11.46 6.92
CA GLU A 61 -20.23 11.69 8.15
C GLU A 61 -19.90 10.61 9.19
N ARG A 62 -20.28 10.88 10.45
CA ARG A 62 -20.01 10.02 11.60
C ARG A 62 -20.60 8.61 11.41
N ASP A 63 -19.82 7.58 11.73
CA ASP A 63 -20.26 6.18 11.87
C ASP A 63 -20.93 5.59 10.59
N ILE A 64 -20.53 6.06 9.41
CA ILE A 64 -21.09 5.63 8.12
C ILE A 64 -20.05 4.88 7.27
N VAL A 65 -20.51 3.80 6.63
CA VAL A 65 -19.85 3.21 5.47
C VAL A 65 -20.33 3.96 4.23
N ARG A 66 -19.47 4.82 3.66
CA ARG A 66 -19.82 5.62 2.47
C ARG A 66 -19.26 4.95 1.22
N CYS A 67 -20.14 4.59 0.28
CA CYS A 67 -19.72 4.24 -1.07
C CYS A 67 -19.43 5.54 -1.84
N CYS A 68 -18.16 5.91 -1.98
CA CYS A 68 -17.78 7.15 -2.64
C CYS A 68 -17.80 6.99 -4.17
N LEU A 69 -17.31 5.85 -4.68
CA LEU A 69 -17.09 5.67 -6.11
C LEU A 69 -17.47 4.26 -6.56
N LYS A 70 -17.95 4.18 -7.79
CA LYS A 70 -18.19 2.93 -8.52
C LYS A 70 -17.58 3.03 -9.91
N TYR A 71 -16.69 2.11 -10.22
CA TYR A 71 -16.10 2.00 -11.56
C TYR A 71 -16.43 0.66 -12.19
N ASN A 72 -16.88 0.68 -13.44
CA ASN A 72 -16.97 -0.53 -14.23
C ASN A 72 -15.55 -1.02 -14.59
N LYS A 73 -15.28 -2.32 -14.49
CA LYS A 73 -13.95 -2.86 -14.81
C LYS A 73 -13.53 -2.55 -16.24
N LYS A 74 -14.43 -2.74 -17.22
CA LYS A 74 -14.16 -2.40 -18.63
C LYS A 74 -13.87 -0.92 -18.83
N PHE A 75 -14.47 -0.04 -18.03
CA PHE A 75 -14.14 1.40 -18.09
C PHE A 75 -12.71 1.66 -17.61
N LEU A 76 -12.31 1.05 -16.49
CA LEU A 76 -10.97 1.22 -15.93
C LEU A 76 -9.89 0.62 -16.83
N THR A 77 -10.16 -0.55 -17.41
CA THR A 77 -9.12 -1.37 -18.04
C THR A 77 -9.21 -1.37 -19.56
N GLY A 78 -10.30 -0.85 -20.13
CA GLY A 78 -10.63 -1.10 -21.53
C GLY A 78 -10.65 -2.60 -21.87
N ASP A 79 -10.59 -2.90 -23.17
CA ASP A 79 -10.52 -4.28 -23.67
C ASP A 79 -9.08 -4.81 -23.83
N SER A 80 -8.06 -3.99 -23.55
CA SER A 80 -6.66 -4.31 -23.88
C SER A 80 -5.69 -4.35 -22.69
N LEU A 81 -6.10 -3.91 -21.50
CA LEU A 81 -5.21 -3.95 -20.34
C LEU A 81 -5.20 -5.33 -19.68
N ASN A 82 -3.99 -5.83 -19.43
CA ASN A 82 -3.77 -7.07 -18.70
C ASN A 82 -3.93 -6.84 -17.19
N LEU A 83 -5.06 -7.29 -16.63
CA LEU A 83 -5.40 -7.16 -15.20
C LEU A 83 -4.36 -7.78 -14.27
N ASN A 84 -3.63 -8.80 -14.72
CA ASN A 84 -2.61 -9.47 -13.93
C ASN A 84 -1.40 -8.56 -13.61
N ASN A 85 -1.27 -7.43 -14.31
CA ASN A 85 -0.20 -6.46 -14.15
C ASN A 85 -0.70 -5.12 -13.58
N MET A 86 -1.92 -5.05 -13.03
CA MET A 86 -2.55 -3.79 -12.62
C MET A 86 -2.80 -3.73 -11.12
N VAL A 87 -2.70 -2.52 -10.57
CA VAL A 87 -3.11 -2.18 -9.22
C VAL A 87 -3.98 -0.92 -9.25
N LEU A 88 -5.11 -0.97 -8.56
CA LEU A 88 -5.91 0.20 -8.23
C LEU A 88 -5.49 0.66 -6.82
N HIS A 89 -4.84 1.81 -6.74
CA HIS A 89 -4.53 2.47 -5.49
C HIS A 89 -5.63 3.49 -5.17
N ALA A 90 -6.25 3.35 -4.00
CA ALA A 90 -7.19 4.32 -3.46
C ALA A 90 -6.61 4.89 -2.16
N SER A 91 -6.55 6.21 -2.04
CA SER A 91 -6.08 6.89 -0.83
C SER A 91 -7.01 8.04 -0.46
N PHE A 92 -7.32 8.16 0.82
CA PHE A 92 -8.08 9.27 1.37
C PHE A 92 -7.17 10.06 2.31
N GLU A 93 -6.85 11.29 1.91
CA GLU A 93 -6.06 12.23 2.69
C GLU A 93 -7.01 13.16 3.44
N TYR A 94 -6.98 13.13 4.77
CA TYR A 94 -7.86 13.92 5.63
C TYR A 94 -7.09 14.43 6.83
N ASP A 95 -7.40 15.66 7.27
CA ASP A 95 -6.66 16.35 8.34
C ASP A 95 -5.13 16.34 8.08
N HIS A 96 -4.40 15.45 8.77
CA HIS A 96 -2.96 15.21 8.65
C HIS A 96 -2.62 13.71 8.55
N ASP A 97 -3.59 12.89 8.14
CA ASP A 97 -3.49 11.43 8.08
C ASP A 97 -3.93 10.91 6.70
N VAL A 98 -3.52 9.69 6.39
CA VAL A 98 -3.81 9.05 5.11
C VAL A 98 -4.20 7.60 5.34
N SER A 99 -5.40 7.26 4.86
CA SER A 99 -5.85 5.87 4.76
C SER A 99 -5.77 5.43 3.31
N SER A 100 -5.21 4.26 3.03
CA SER A 100 -5.05 3.78 1.65
C SER A 100 -5.25 2.29 1.52
N CYS A 101 -5.63 1.88 0.31
CA CYS A 101 -5.86 0.50 -0.05
C CYS A 101 -5.32 0.24 -1.46
N ASN A 102 -4.54 -0.83 -1.59
CA ASN A 102 -4.13 -1.37 -2.88
C ASN A 102 -5.03 -2.56 -3.22
N TYR A 103 -5.74 -2.45 -4.33
CA TYR A 103 -6.58 -3.51 -4.85
C TYR A 103 -5.96 -4.12 -6.11
N TYR A 104 -5.97 -5.45 -6.16
CA TYR A 104 -5.42 -6.26 -7.24
C TYR A 104 -6.56 -7.07 -7.84
N PHE A 105 -6.63 -7.10 -9.18
CA PHE A 105 -7.75 -7.68 -9.92
C PHE A 105 -7.71 -9.20 -10.03
N VAL A 106 -6.61 -9.82 -9.60
CA VAL A 106 -6.40 -11.27 -9.64
C VAL A 106 -5.72 -11.74 -8.37
N ASP A 107 -5.79 -13.04 -8.11
CA ASP A 107 -5.12 -13.66 -6.96
C ASP A 107 -3.60 -13.47 -7.03
N PRO A 108 -2.89 -13.44 -5.88
CA PRO A 108 -1.44 -13.21 -5.83
C PRO A 108 -0.60 -14.12 -6.75
N LYS A 109 -1.02 -15.38 -6.95
CA LYS A 109 -0.35 -16.37 -7.82
C LYS A 109 -0.44 -16.04 -9.31
N ASP A 110 -1.46 -15.27 -9.70
CA ASP A 110 -1.75 -14.93 -11.10
C ASP A 110 -1.18 -13.56 -11.46
N LEU A 111 -0.66 -12.81 -10.48
CA LEU A 111 0.00 -11.52 -10.71
C LEU A 111 1.28 -11.71 -11.52
N THR A 112 1.42 -10.93 -12.61
CA THR A 112 2.64 -10.89 -13.40
C THR A 112 3.67 -9.95 -12.78
N LEU A 113 4.15 -10.32 -11.58
CA LEU A 113 5.16 -9.54 -10.86
C LEU A 113 6.48 -9.52 -11.62
N GLN A 114 7.10 -8.34 -11.68
CA GLN A 114 8.44 -8.16 -12.20
C GLN A 114 9.42 -8.06 -11.03
N LYS A 115 10.67 -8.49 -11.23
CA LYS A 115 11.71 -8.33 -10.20
C LYS A 115 11.89 -6.83 -9.89
N PRO A 116 11.61 -6.37 -8.66
CA PRO A 116 11.82 -4.99 -8.27
C PRO A 116 13.29 -4.74 -7.89
N VAL A 117 13.77 -3.54 -8.13
CA VAL A 117 15.00 -2.99 -7.56
C VAL A 117 14.62 -2.16 -6.34
N ILE A 118 14.76 -2.75 -5.16
CA ILE A 118 14.46 -2.10 -3.89
C ILE A 118 15.72 -1.41 -3.36
N THR A 119 15.62 -0.12 -3.10
CA THR A 119 16.72 0.71 -2.57
C THR A 119 16.39 1.15 -1.14
N ILE A 120 17.38 1.07 -0.26
CA ILE A 120 17.27 1.53 1.12
C ILE A 120 18.34 2.57 1.40
N THR A 121 17.94 3.71 1.97
CA THR A 121 18.82 4.79 2.39
C THR A 121 18.63 5.07 3.88
N GLY A 122 19.70 4.99 4.67
CA GLY A 122 19.65 5.37 6.09
C GLY A 122 19.51 6.89 6.22
N ILE A 123 18.49 7.35 6.95
CA ILE A 123 18.18 8.78 7.13
C ILE A 123 18.30 9.23 8.60
N GLY A 124 18.79 8.34 9.46
CA GLY A 124 19.01 8.59 10.87
C GLY A 124 19.49 7.32 11.57
N ARG A 125 19.65 7.40 12.89
CA ARG A 125 20.13 6.28 13.70
C ARG A 125 19.18 5.08 13.69
N HIS A 126 17.88 5.33 13.66
CA HIS A 126 16.82 4.33 13.80
C HIS A 126 15.74 4.49 12.72
N ALA A 127 16.12 5.03 11.56
CA ALA A 127 15.19 5.23 10.44
C ALA A 127 15.90 5.07 9.11
N PHE A 128 15.19 4.47 8.17
CA PHE A 128 15.61 4.38 6.78
C PHE A 128 14.43 4.69 5.86
N GLU A 129 14.74 5.25 4.70
CA GLU A 129 13.82 5.34 3.58
C GLU A 129 14.00 4.11 2.69
N ILE A 130 12.90 3.53 2.24
CA ILE A 130 12.84 2.43 1.30
C ILE A 130 11.96 2.81 0.11
N HIS A 131 12.40 2.48 -1.09
CA HIS A 131 11.62 2.67 -2.32
C HIS A 131 11.91 1.59 -3.35
N SER A 132 11.06 1.50 -4.37
CA SER A 132 11.16 0.51 -5.44
C SER A 132 10.87 1.14 -6.80
N ASP A 133 11.56 0.68 -7.85
CA ASP A 133 11.32 1.10 -9.24
C ASP A 133 10.03 0.50 -9.84
N LYS A 134 9.62 -0.65 -9.32
CA LYS A 134 8.42 -1.41 -9.70
C LYS A 134 7.60 -1.73 -8.46
N LEU A 135 6.41 -2.31 -8.65
CA LEU A 135 5.64 -2.83 -7.53
C LEU A 135 6.47 -3.89 -6.79
N ALA A 136 6.79 -3.62 -5.51
CA ALA A 136 7.27 -4.63 -4.59
C ALA A 136 6.11 -5.00 -3.66
N LYS A 137 5.46 -6.14 -3.94
CA LYS A 137 4.30 -6.61 -3.19
C LYS A 137 4.73 -7.32 -1.89
N ASN A 138 4.04 -7.08 -0.78
CA ASN A 138 4.29 -7.70 0.53
C ASN A 138 5.77 -7.66 0.94
N VAL A 139 6.38 -6.48 0.87
CA VAL A 139 7.75 -6.22 1.33
C VAL A 139 7.90 -6.66 2.78
N PHE A 140 8.79 -7.62 2.98
CA PHE A 140 9.19 -8.15 4.27
C PHE A 140 10.64 -7.75 4.54
N ILE A 141 10.85 -7.10 5.67
CA ILE A 141 12.16 -6.64 6.13
C ILE A 141 12.54 -7.43 7.39
N SER A 142 13.73 -8.01 7.38
CA SER A 142 14.34 -8.71 8.52
C SER A 142 15.83 -8.38 8.63
N THR A 143 16.51 -8.99 9.59
CA THR A 143 17.99 -9.06 9.59
C THR A 143 18.44 -10.48 9.25
N ILE A 144 19.75 -10.67 9.04
CA ILE A 144 20.35 -11.95 8.63
C ILE A 144 20.01 -13.10 9.60
N ASN A 145 19.92 -12.83 10.92
CA ASN A 145 19.78 -13.87 11.95
C ASN A 145 18.69 -13.60 13.00
N SER A 146 17.88 -12.55 12.86
CA SER A 146 16.81 -12.25 13.81
C SER A 146 15.69 -11.42 13.19
N GLU A 147 14.52 -11.49 13.82
CA GLU A 147 13.48 -10.49 13.61
C GLU A 147 13.94 -9.12 14.14
N ILE A 148 13.36 -8.07 13.59
CA ILE A 148 13.60 -6.67 13.96
C ILE A 148 12.24 -6.02 14.17
N ASN A 149 12.10 -5.24 15.23
CA ASN A 149 10.86 -4.52 15.48
C ASN A 149 10.84 -3.23 14.66
N LEU A 150 9.87 -3.11 13.76
CA LEU A 150 9.76 -1.99 12.83
C LEU A 150 8.44 -1.24 13.05
N SER A 151 8.40 0.04 12.67
CA SER A 151 7.16 0.82 12.67
C SER A 151 6.12 0.26 11.68
N ASP A 152 6.60 -0.38 10.63
CA ASP A 152 5.82 -1.04 9.59
C ASP A 152 6.62 -2.16 8.91
N ASN A 153 5.94 -3.20 8.48
CA ASN A 153 6.48 -4.37 7.75
C ASN A 153 5.31 -5.10 7.05
N PHE A 154 5.60 -5.94 6.05
CA PHE A 154 4.58 -6.63 5.23
C PHE A 154 3.67 -5.67 4.43
N PHE A 155 4.22 -4.58 3.92
CA PHE A 155 3.52 -3.59 3.11
C PHE A 155 3.84 -3.71 1.63
N ASP A 156 3.03 -3.13 0.76
CA ASP A 156 3.37 -2.97 -0.64
C ASP A 156 4.18 -1.66 -0.82
N LEU A 157 5.12 -1.63 -1.77
CA LEU A 157 5.71 -0.39 -2.30
C LEU A 157 5.27 -0.25 -3.74
N LEU A 158 4.51 0.80 -4.04
CA LEU A 158 4.14 1.16 -5.40
C LEU A 158 5.36 1.71 -6.15
N PRO A 159 5.39 1.63 -7.49
CA PRO A 159 6.49 2.18 -8.30
C PRO A 159 6.75 3.65 -7.97
N GLY A 160 7.97 3.98 -7.56
CA GLY A 160 8.38 5.35 -7.20
C GLY A 160 7.93 5.83 -5.81
N GLU A 161 7.15 5.03 -5.07
CA GLU A 161 6.77 5.34 -3.70
C GLU A 161 7.99 5.29 -2.76
N ARG A 162 8.14 6.32 -1.94
CA ARG A 162 9.14 6.37 -0.86
C ARG A 162 8.43 6.20 0.48
N LYS A 163 8.93 5.27 1.28
CA LYS A 163 8.39 4.99 2.61
C LYS A 163 9.49 5.08 3.66
N VAL A 164 9.20 5.76 4.77
CA VAL A 164 10.10 5.81 5.92
C VAL A 164 9.70 4.73 6.91
N VAL A 165 10.65 3.85 7.25
CA VAL A 165 10.47 2.82 8.27
C VAL A 165 11.40 3.11 9.43
N ARG A 166 10.84 3.11 10.64
CA ARG A 166 11.58 3.30 11.90
C ARG A 166 11.83 1.97 12.58
N ILE A 167 12.97 1.85 13.23
CA ILE A 167 13.32 0.72 14.07
C ILE A 167 12.84 1.05 15.48
N MET A 168 12.06 0.16 16.08
CA MET A 168 11.40 0.36 17.37
C MET A 168 12.14 -0.27 18.54
N ASP A 169 13.31 -0.89 18.30
CA ASP A 169 14.11 -1.52 19.34
C ASP A 169 14.84 -0.48 20.21
N ASP A 170 14.51 -0.47 21.51
CA ASP A 170 14.91 0.57 22.48
C ASP A 170 16.35 0.42 23.03
N THR A 171 17.16 -0.46 22.44
CA THR A 171 18.52 -0.64 22.96
C THR A 171 19.42 0.50 22.51
N LYS A 172 19.96 1.24 23.49
CA LYS A 172 20.96 2.32 23.31
C LYS A 172 22.20 1.93 22.51
N SER A 173 22.35 0.64 22.17
CA SER A 173 23.47 0.03 21.45
C SER A 173 23.11 -0.39 20.02
N PHE A 174 21.85 -0.27 19.58
CA PHE A 174 21.46 -0.67 18.24
C PHE A 174 21.96 0.34 17.21
N ASN A 175 23.03 -0.04 16.52
CA ASN A 175 23.54 0.62 15.32
C ASN A 175 23.35 -0.35 14.16
N LEU A 176 22.13 -0.37 13.62
CA LEU A 176 21.85 -1.19 12.44
C LEU A 176 22.36 -0.46 11.21
N GLN A 177 23.38 -1.03 10.60
CA GLN A 177 23.77 -0.64 9.26
C GLN A 177 22.73 -1.20 8.29
N VAL A 178 22.25 -0.37 7.37
CA VAL A 178 21.33 -0.78 6.28
C VAL A 178 21.82 -2.04 5.56
N LYS A 179 23.14 -2.26 5.47
CA LYS A 179 23.78 -3.45 4.89
C LYS A 179 23.42 -4.78 5.58
N LYS A 180 22.87 -4.74 6.80
CA LYS A 180 22.42 -5.93 7.55
C LYS A 180 20.94 -6.25 7.34
N LEU A 181 20.20 -5.37 6.67
CA LEU A 181 18.80 -5.60 6.33
C LEU A 181 18.71 -6.61 5.20
N VAL A 182 17.81 -7.57 5.37
CA VAL A 182 17.37 -8.48 4.32
C VAL A 182 15.97 -8.06 3.94
N VAL A 183 15.77 -7.74 2.66
CA VAL A 183 14.47 -7.37 2.12
C VAL A 183 14.04 -8.43 1.13
N LYS A 184 12.81 -8.90 1.29
CA LYS A 184 12.13 -9.80 0.36
C LYS A 184 10.80 -9.20 -0.03
N SER A 185 10.32 -9.54 -1.21
CA SER A 185 8.97 -9.26 -1.68
C SER A 185 8.29 -10.58 -2.05
N LEU A 186 7.00 -10.52 -2.37
CA LEU A 186 6.26 -11.68 -2.86
C LEU A 186 6.93 -12.30 -4.10
N PHE A 187 7.58 -11.48 -4.95
CA PHE A 187 8.33 -11.97 -6.11
C PHE A 187 9.42 -12.97 -5.71
N ASP A 188 10.10 -12.73 -4.59
CA ASP A 188 11.20 -13.58 -4.09
C ASP A 188 10.72 -14.86 -3.40
N SER A 189 9.41 -15.02 -3.19
CA SER A 189 8.81 -16.20 -2.54
C SER A 189 8.47 -17.33 -3.51
N TYR A 190 8.35 -17.02 -4.81
CA TYR A 190 8.21 -18.02 -5.84
C TYR A 190 9.60 -18.52 -6.22
N SER A 191 9.86 -19.80 -5.95
CA SER A 191 11.06 -20.48 -6.45
C SER A 191 11.09 -20.38 -7.98
N LYS A 192 12.12 -19.76 -8.55
CA LYS A 192 12.54 -20.04 -9.93
C LYS A 192 13.55 -21.17 -9.94
#